data_AF-A0A954C0P8-F1
#
_entry.id   AF-A0A954C0P8-F1
#
_cell.length_a   1.000
_cell.length_b   1.000
_cell.length_c   1.000
_cell.angle_alpha   90.00
_cell.angle_beta   90.00
_cell.angle_gamma   90.00
#
_symmetry.space_group_name_H-M   'P 1'
#
loop_
_entity.id
_entity.type
_entity.pdbx_description
1 polymer ?
#
loop_
_entity_poly.entity_id
_entity_poly.type
_entity_poly.pdbx_seq_one_letter_code
_entity_poly.pdbx_strand_id
1 'polypeptide(L)'
;SELRKGSGGERWKATGEPLEGEIAIEGLRVMTEHGKRLIAPWKERIRYGPKRNGYHGGVSPQEMLIPVALLRHERVQVPELNELVEQLPEWWELDVATAEPTTPQPVAAKKPKVLFDDAAPARASKPVPAWISTLLKSPVLKAQAELAGRRPLKREELTELLTALTASGGTITESALARELDMPRFRLGGFITVAQRMLNVDGYEVLSRDEESATVALNEKLLKTQFELS
;
A
#
# COMPACT_ATOMS: atom_id res chain seq x y z
N SER A 1 1.79 19.74 -34.63
CA SER A 1 2.65 20.50 -33.70
C SER A 1 2.83 21.91 -34.23
N GLU A 2 2.83 22.88 -33.32
CA GLU A 2 2.83 24.32 -33.56
C GLU A 2 4.24 24.88 -33.37
N LEU A 3 4.77 25.58 -34.37
CA LEU A 3 6.08 26.24 -34.29
C LEU A 3 5.92 27.66 -33.75
N ARG A 4 6.66 27.99 -32.69
CA ARG A 4 6.73 29.33 -32.09
C ARG A 4 8.16 29.86 -32.12
N LYS A 5 8.31 31.18 -31.95
CA LYS A 5 9.62 31.82 -31.89
C LYS A 5 10.31 31.51 -30.55
N GLY A 6 11.46 30.86 -30.61
CA GLY A 6 12.38 30.72 -29.47
C GLY A 6 13.43 31.83 -29.47
N SER A 7 14.02 32.10 -28.31
CA SER A 7 15.15 33.05 -28.15
C SER A 7 16.34 32.46 -27.39
N GLY A 8 16.25 31.22 -26.92
CA GLY A 8 17.31 30.53 -26.17
C GLY A 8 17.73 29.24 -26.86
N GLY A 9 17.00 28.15 -26.60
CA GLY A 9 17.26 26.84 -27.18
C GLY A 9 16.04 26.23 -27.87
N GLU A 10 16.17 25.00 -28.38
CA GLU A 10 15.06 24.31 -29.06
C GLU A 10 13.87 24.01 -28.14
N ARG A 11 14.04 24.10 -26.82
CA ARG A 11 13.06 23.73 -25.78
C ARG A 11 12.72 24.85 -24.78
N TRP A 12 13.35 26.02 -24.89
CA TRP A 12 13.12 27.13 -23.97
C TRP A 12 13.41 28.47 -24.64
N LYS A 13 12.81 29.55 -24.13
CA LYS A 13 13.08 30.94 -24.52
C LYS A 13 13.53 31.73 -23.28
N ALA A 14 14.51 32.61 -23.47
CA ALA A 14 15.16 33.31 -22.37
C ALA A 14 14.40 34.55 -21.89
N THR A 15 13.58 35.12 -22.78
CA THR A 15 12.97 36.43 -22.64
C THR A 15 11.52 36.41 -23.11
N GLY A 16 10.75 37.43 -22.70
CA GLY A 16 9.32 37.57 -23.00
C GLY A 16 8.43 36.97 -21.91
N GLU A 17 7.14 36.85 -22.24
CA GLU A 17 6.12 36.28 -21.36
C GLU A 17 5.65 34.89 -21.84
N PRO A 18 5.22 34.02 -20.91
CA PRO A 18 4.65 32.73 -21.26
C PRO A 18 3.31 32.92 -21.97
N LEU A 19 3.14 32.25 -23.10
CA LEU A 19 1.88 32.15 -23.82
C LEU A 19 1.12 30.89 -23.38
N GLU A 20 -0.08 30.69 -23.90
CA GLU A 20 -0.84 29.49 -23.62
C GLU A 20 -0.06 28.22 -24.00
N GLY A 21 0.04 27.27 -23.06
CA GLY A 21 0.83 26.05 -23.22
C GLY A 21 2.32 26.20 -22.89
N GLU A 22 2.73 27.36 -22.37
CA GLU A 22 4.07 27.63 -21.86
C GLU A 22 4.01 27.99 -20.36
N ILE A 23 5.14 27.84 -19.68
CA ILE A 23 5.29 28.18 -18.27
C ILE A 23 6.61 28.91 -18.05
N ALA A 24 6.57 29.97 -17.24
CA ALA A 24 7.77 30.65 -16.78
C ALA A 24 8.35 29.92 -15.58
N ILE A 25 9.65 29.64 -15.62
CA ILE A 25 10.40 28.97 -14.56
C ILE A 25 11.48 29.93 -14.09
N GLU A 26 11.48 30.21 -12.78
CA GLU A 26 12.44 31.12 -12.13
C GLU A 26 13.04 30.45 -10.91
N GLY A 27 14.34 30.64 -10.69
CA GLY A 27 14.99 30.16 -9.49
C GLY A 27 16.51 30.24 -9.54
N LEU A 28 17.16 30.11 -8.38
CA LEU A 28 18.62 30.22 -8.25
C LEU A 28 19.40 29.22 -9.12
N ARG A 29 18.78 28.09 -9.48
CA ARG A 29 19.37 27.03 -10.32
C ARG A 29 19.08 27.19 -11.82
N VAL A 30 18.23 28.13 -12.20
CA VAL A 30 17.95 28.42 -13.60
C VAL A 30 19.09 29.29 -14.11
N MET A 31 19.92 28.76 -15.00
CA MET A 31 21.06 29.48 -15.56
C MET A 31 20.78 29.76 -17.03
N THR A 32 20.31 30.96 -17.34
CA THR A 32 20.22 31.44 -18.72
C THR A 32 21.17 32.62 -18.93
N GLU A 33 21.52 32.89 -20.18
CA GLU A 33 22.33 34.07 -20.56
C GLU A 33 21.68 35.39 -20.12
N HIS A 34 20.36 35.38 -19.87
CA HIS A 34 19.56 36.54 -19.48
C HIS A 34 19.10 36.50 -18.01
N GLY A 35 19.69 35.63 -17.18
CA GLY A 35 19.49 35.60 -15.74
C GLY A 35 18.93 34.29 -15.20
N LYS A 36 18.07 34.39 -14.18
CA LYS A 36 17.54 33.26 -13.40
C LYS A 36 16.16 32.79 -13.82
N ARG A 37 15.78 33.08 -15.06
CA ARG A 37 14.45 32.84 -15.61
C ARG A 37 14.54 32.26 -17.02
N LEU A 38 13.60 31.37 -17.33
CA LEU A 38 13.32 30.88 -18.67
C LEU A 38 11.83 30.61 -18.86
N ILE A 39 11.40 30.43 -20.11
CA ILE A 39 10.05 29.94 -20.43
C ILE A 39 10.17 28.68 -21.26
N ALA A 40 9.43 27.64 -20.88
CA ALA A 40 9.40 26.35 -21.57
C ALA A 40 7.96 25.97 -21.94
N PRO A 41 7.73 25.30 -23.10
CA PRO A 41 6.44 24.73 -23.42
C PRO A 41 6.16 23.52 -22.53
N TRP A 42 4.98 23.48 -21.90
CA TRP A 42 4.48 22.31 -21.18
C TRP A 42 3.52 21.47 -22.01
N LYS A 43 2.91 22.05 -23.05
CA LYS A 43 2.17 21.28 -24.06
C LYS A 43 3.15 20.68 -25.06
N GLU A 44 3.15 19.35 -25.20
CA GLU A 44 4.02 18.58 -26.10
C GLU A 44 3.94 19.01 -27.58
N ARG A 45 2.81 19.62 -27.97
CA ARG A 45 2.57 20.04 -29.36
C ARG A 45 3.29 21.32 -29.74
N ILE A 46 3.82 22.10 -28.80
CA ILE A 46 4.52 23.37 -29.07
C ILE A 46 6.01 23.11 -29.24
N ARG A 47 6.62 23.74 -30.26
CA ARG A 47 8.07 23.65 -30.54
C ARG A 47 8.67 25.03 -30.83
N TYR A 48 9.94 25.24 -30.44
CA TYR A 48 10.70 26.45 -30.81
C TYR A 48 11.70 26.25 -31.94
N GLY A 49 11.89 25.01 -32.38
CA GLY A 49 12.80 24.63 -33.46
C GLY A 49 12.17 23.67 -34.48
N PRO A 50 12.93 23.26 -35.50
CA PRO A 50 12.46 22.30 -36.51
C PRO A 50 12.04 20.97 -35.89
N LYS A 51 11.09 20.27 -36.53
CA LYS A 51 10.59 18.98 -36.04
C LYS A 51 11.70 17.92 -36.10
N ARG A 52 11.98 17.29 -34.96
CA ARG A 52 12.88 16.13 -34.85
C ARG A 52 12.13 14.98 -34.17
N ASN A 53 12.54 13.74 -34.42
CA ASN A 53 11.99 12.57 -33.73
C ASN A 53 12.30 12.68 -32.22
N GLY A 54 11.35 12.30 -31.36
CA GLY A 54 11.50 12.40 -29.91
C GLY A 54 11.35 13.81 -29.32
N TYR A 55 10.72 14.74 -30.05
CA TYR A 55 10.41 16.07 -29.53
C TYR A 55 9.10 16.05 -28.72
N HIS A 56 9.18 16.35 -27.42
CA HIS A 56 8.04 16.27 -26.47
C HIS A 56 7.77 17.59 -25.72
N GLY A 57 8.05 18.74 -26.32
CA GLY A 57 7.97 20.03 -25.62
C GLY A 57 9.24 20.31 -24.81
N GLY A 58 9.13 21.13 -23.75
CA GLY A 58 10.28 21.59 -22.96
C GLY A 58 10.27 21.14 -21.51
N VAL A 59 9.11 21.17 -20.85
CA VAL A 59 8.96 20.73 -19.45
C VAL A 59 7.67 19.92 -19.30
N SER A 60 7.68 18.90 -18.45
CA SER A 60 6.45 18.24 -18.01
C SER A 60 6.27 18.50 -16.52
N PRO A 61 5.33 19.39 -16.11
CA PRO A 61 5.05 19.61 -14.69
C PRO A 61 4.62 18.34 -13.96
N GLN A 62 4.00 17.39 -14.67
CA GLN A 62 3.58 16.10 -14.11
C GLN A 62 4.76 15.20 -13.72
N GLU A 63 5.92 15.38 -14.36
CA GLU A 63 7.15 14.64 -14.04
C GLU A 63 7.97 15.30 -12.93
N MET A 64 7.61 16.52 -12.51
CA MET A 64 8.30 17.25 -11.45
C MET A 64 7.74 16.87 -10.07
N LEU A 65 8.08 15.66 -9.63
CA LEU A 65 7.72 15.16 -8.30
C LEU A 65 8.78 15.54 -7.27
N ILE A 66 8.35 16.14 -6.15
CA ILE A 66 9.20 16.40 -4.99
C ILE A 66 8.66 15.56 -3.84
N PRO A 67 9.40 14.55 -3.36
CA PRO A 67 8.98 13.79 -2.20
C PRO A 67 9.00 14.69 -0.97
N VAL A 68 7.89 14.74 -0.24
CA VAL A 68 7.78 15.40 1.05
C VAL A 68 7.64 14.31 2.11
N ALA A 69 8.51 14.33 3.12
CA ALA A 69 8.44 13.42 4.24
C ALA A 69 8.10 14.20 5.52
N LEU A 70 7.15 13.67 6.30
CA LEU A 70 6.85 14.15 7.65
C LEU A 70 7.34 13.10 8.65
N LEU A 71 8.27 13.49 9.52
CA LEU A 71 8.81 12.61 10.55
C LEU A 71 8.20 12.99 11.90
N ARG A 72 7.61 12.02 12.61
CA ARG A 72 7.08 12.20 13.97
C ARG A 72 7.60 11.12 14.91
N HIS A 73 7.69 11.45 16.18
CA HIS A 73 7.91 10.46 17.22
C HIS A 73 6.62 9.69 17.49
N GLU A 74 6.71 8.36 17.68
CA GLU A 74 5.54 7.46 17.79
C GLU A 74 4.52 7.91 18.85
N ARG A 75 5.02 8.45 19.97
CA ARG A 75 4.21 8.90 21.12
C ARG A 75 3.48 10.23 20.91
N VAL A 76 3.75 10.94 19.82
CA VAL A 76 3.12 12.23 19.51
C VAL A 76 2.00 11.98 18.51
N GLN A 77 0.76 12.24 18.93
CA GLN A 77 -0.40 12.24 18.05
C GLN A 77 -0.63 13.65 17.50
N VAL A 78 -0.96 13.72 16.21
CA VAL A 78 -1.31 14.97 15.51
C VAL A 78 -2.75 14.81 15.04
N PRO A 79 -3.74 15.41 15.73
CA PRO A 79 -5.16 15.18 15.46
C PRO A 79 -5.60 15.48 14.02
N GLU A 80 -4.90 16.38 13.33
CA GLU A 80 -5.19 16.80 11.96
C GLU A 80 -4.64 15.84 10.90
N LEU A 81 -3.80 14.86 11.29
CA LEU A 81 -3.18 13.91 10.39
C LEU A 81 -3.72 12.49 10.63
N ASN A 82 -4.43 11.98 9.64
CA ASN A 82 -4.85 10.59 9.60
C ASN A 82 -3.85 9.78 8.78
N GLU A 83 -3.32 8.70 9.37
CA GLU A 83 -2.54 7.74 8.60
C GLU A 83 -3.45 6.96 7.68
N LEU A 84 -3.12 6.96 6.39
CA LEU A 84 -3.85 6.18 5.40
C LEU A 84 -3.17 4.82 5.24
N VAL A 85 -3.98 3.77 5.27
CA VAL A 85 -3.55 2.44 4.79
C VAL A 85 -3.33 2.55 3.29
N GLU A 86 -2.21 2.03 2.80
CA GLU A 86 -1.92 1.98 1.38
C GLU A 86 -2.98 1.12 0.68
N GLN A 87 -3.84 1.75 -0.11
CA GLN A 87 -4.84 1.07 -0.92
C GLN A 87 -4.26 0.86 -2.32
N LEU A 88 -3.67 -0.32 -2.53
CA LEU A 88 -3.27 -0.72 -3.87
C LEU A 88 -4.49 -1.16 -4.67
N PRO A 89 -4.52 -0.88 -5.99
CA PRO A 89 -5.54 -1.45 -6.86
C PRO A 89 -5.54 -2.98 -6.79
N GLU A 90 -6.72 -3.60 -6.83
CA GLU A 90 -6.87 -5.05 -6.67
C GLU A 90 -6.02 -5.86 -7.67
N TRP A 91 -5.84 -5.35 -8.89
CA TRP A 91 -5.04 -6.00 -9.93
C TRP A 91 -3.51 -5.90 -9.71
N TRP A 92 -3.06 -5.12 -8.74
CA TRP A 92 -1.65 -5.05 -8.33
C TRP A 92 -1.27 -6.14 -7.32
N GLU A 93 -2.28 -6.69 -6.63
CA GLU A 93 -2.15 -7.84 -5.76
C GLU A 93 -2.49 -9.08 -6.61
N LEU A 94 -1.47 -9.83 -7.00
CA LEU A 94 -1.68 -11.15 -7.59
C LEU A 94 -2.20 -12.04 -6.46
N ASP A 95 -3.51 -12.27 -6.43
CA ASP A 95 -4.09 -13.36 -5.66
C ASP A 95 -3.42 -14.65 -6.14
N VAL A 96 -2.40 -15.10 -5.42
CA VAL A 96 -1.99 -16.51 -5.40
C VAL A 96 -3.03 -17.30 -4.60
N ALA A 97 -4.29 -17.17 -5.01
CA ALA A 97 -5.24 -18.22 -4.76
C ALA A 97 -4.72 -19.42 -5.56
N THR A 98 -4.33 -20.48 -4.86
CA THR A 98 -4.15 -21.80 -5.45
C THR A 98 -5.50 -22.23 -5.99
N ALA A 99 -5.83 -21.76 -7.19
CA ALA A 99 -7.05 -22.12 -7.88
C ALA A 99 -6.92 -23.59 -8.27
N GLU A 100 -7.61 -24.47 -7.56
CA GLU A 100 -7.93 -25.78 -8.11
C GLU A 100 -8.61 -25.56 -9.46
N PRO A 101 -8.19 -26.26 -10.53
CA PRO A 101 -8.69 -26.03 -11.87
C PRO A 101 -10.18 -26.36 -11.93
N THR A 102 -11.02 -25.34 -11.79
CA THR A 102 -12.45 -25.46 -12.02
C THR A 102 -12.70 -25.25 -13.50
N THR A 103 -13.18 -26.30 -14.16
CA THR A 103 -13.60 -26.29 -15.55
C THR A 103 -14.63 -25.16 -15.77
N PRO A 104 -14.42 -24.24 -16.72
CA PRO A 104 -15.32 -23.11 -16.88
C PRO A 104 -16.67 -23.57 -17.42
N GLN A 105 -17.75 -23.28 -16.67
CA GLN A 105 -19.11 -23.28 -17.21
C GLN A 105 -19.40 -21.94 -17.90
N PRO A 106 -20.09 -21.93 -19.06
CA PRO A 106 -20.40 -20.71 -19.78
C PRO A 106 -21.46 -19.89 -19.03
N VAL A 107 -21.06 -18.72 -18.53
CA VAL A 107 -21.99 -17.74 -17.95
C VAL A 107 -22.42 -16.76 -19.05
N ALA A 108 -23.74 -16.64 -19.25
CA ALA A 108 -24.34 -15.71 -20.20
C ALA A 108 -23.96 -14.26 -19.87
N ALA A 109 -23.58 -13.51 -20.92
CA ALA A 109 -23.08 -12.13 -20.82
C ALA A 109 -24.12 -11.18 -20.19
N LYS A 110 -23.77 -10.60 -19.03
CA LYS A 110 -24.47 -9.43 -18.48
C LYS A 110 -23.88 -8.15 -19.07
N LYS A 111 -24.74 -7.15 -19.31
CA LYS A 111 -24.40 -5.82 -19.84
C LYS A 111 -23.34 -5.12 -18.96
N PRO A 112 -22.46 -4.30 -19.54
CA PRO A 112 -21.37 -3.67 -18.81
C PRO A 112 -21.91 -2.66 -17.80
N LYS A 113 -21.52 -2.82 -16.52
CA LYS A 113 -21.56 -1.76 -15.53
C LYS A 113 -20.43 -0.77 -15.82
N VAL A 114 -20.65 0.50 -15.49
CA VAL A 114 -19.68 1.58 -15.60
C VAL A 114 -18.44 1.29 -14.72
N LEU A 115 -17.26 1.60 -15.26
CA LEU A 115 -15.92 1.20 -14.77
C LEU A 115 -15.48 1.83 -13.43
N PHE A 116 -16.27 2.74 -12.85
CA PHE A 116 -15.86 3.56 -11.70
C PHE A 116 -16.91 3.65 -10.60
N ASP A 117 -17.88 2.73 -10.58
CA ASP A 117 -18.95 2.73 -9.58
C ASP A 117 -18.89 1.45 -8.73
N ASP A 118 -17.69 1.17 -8.21
CA ASP A 118 -17.49 0.20 -7.14
C ASP A 118 -17.44 0.97 -5.83
N ALA A 119 -18.61 1.17 -5.24
CA ALA A 119 -18.69 1.40 -3.81
C ALA A 119 -17.96 0.23 -3.13
N ALA A 120 -16.90 0.54 -2.37
CA ALA A 120 -16.14 -0.44 -1.62
C ALA A 120 -17.13 -1.38 -0.90
N PRO A 121 -17.05 -2.70 -1.12
CA PRO A 121 -17.99 -3.61 -0.50
C PRO A 121 -17.94 -3.38 1.01
N ALA A 122 -19.09 -3.02 1.59
CA ALA A 122 -19.22 -2.86 3.02
C ALA A 122 -18.70 -4.15 3.66
N ARG A 123 -17.68 -4.00 4.49
CA ARG A 123 -16.92 -5.09 5.09
C ARG A 123 -17.87 -5.92 5.96
N ALA A 124 -18.36 -7.03 5.43
CA ALA A 124 -19.18 -7.94 6.21
C ALA A 124 -18.34 -8.47 7.37
N SER A 125 -18.85 -8.38 8.60
CA SER A 125 -18.19 -8.91 9.78
C SER A 125 -17.99 -10.42 9.60
N LYS A 126 -16.73 -10.86 9.50
CA LYS A 126 -16.40 -12.28 9.38
C LYS A 126 -16.80 -13.01 10.67
N PRO A 127 -17.43 -14.19 10.59
CA PRO A 127 -17.80 -14.95 11.78
C PRO A 127 -16.53 -15.38 12.52
N VAL A 128 -16.48 -15.11 13.82
CA VAL A 128 -15.34 -15.50 14.68
C VAL A 128 -15.46 -17.00 15.01
N PRO A 129 -14.48 -17.84 14.66
CA PRO A 129 -14.47 -19.25 15.05
C PRO A 129 -14.54 -19.45 16.57
N ALA A 130 -15.34 -20.43 17.01
CA ALA A 130 -15.56 -20.70 18.44
C ALA A 130 -14.26 -21.02 19.21
N TRP A 131 -13.29 -21.68 18.55
CA TRP A 131 -12.02 -22.05 19.17
C TRP A 131 -11.18 -20.83 19.59
N ILE A 132 -11.34 -19.67 18.92
CA ILE A 132 -10.62 -18.44 19.29
C ILE A 132 -11.06 -17.98 20.69
N SER A 133 -12.35 -18.08 21.00
CA SER A 133 -12.86 -17.74 22.34
C SER A 133 -12.32 -18.68 23.42
N THR A 134 -12.05 -19.95 23.09
CA THR A 134 -11.42 -20.92 23.98
C THR A 134 -9.94 -20.61 24.17
N LEU A 135 -9.22 -20.30 23.08
CA LEU A 135 -7.81 -19.88 23.12
C LEU A 135 -7.59 -18.68 24.05
N LEU A 136 -8.42 -17.64 23.95
CA LEU A 136 -8.30 -16.42 24.77
C LEU A 136 -8.48 -16.65 26.28
N LYS A 137 -9.05 -17.80 26.67
CA LYS A 137 -9.20 -18.24 28.07
C LYS A 137 -8.09 -19.18 28.50
N SER A 138 -7.22 -19.62 27.60
CA SER A 138 -6.15 -20.57 27.89
C SER A 138 -5.14 -19.99 28.89
N PRO A 139 -4.77 -20.74 29.94
CA PRO A 139 -3.72 -20.33 30.87
C PRO A 139 -2.36 -20.22 30.19
N VAL A 140 -2.10 -21.04 29.16
CA VAL A 140 -0.86 -21.01 28.38
C VAL A 140 -0.73 -19.67 27.66
N LEU A 141 -1.80 -19.21 26.99
CA LEU A 141 -1.79 -17.90 26.32
C LEU A 141 -1.56 -16.76 27.31
N LYS A 142 -2.17 -16.84 28.50
CA LYS A 142 -1.97 -15.83 29.55
C LYS A 142 -0.51 -15.79 30.01
N ALA A 143 0.11 -16.94 30.25
CA ALA A 143 1.51 -17.04 30.62
C ALA A 143 2.42 -16.49 29.50
N GLN A 144 2.14 -16.83 28.24
CA GLN A 144 2.89 -16.30 27.10
C GLN A 144 2.74 -14.78 26.94
N ALA A 145 1.55 -14.23 27.19
CA ALA A 145 1.32 -12.79 27.16
C ALA A 145 2.17 -12.03 28.20
N GLU A 146 2.40 -12.62 29.38
CA GLU A 146 3.27 -12.06 30.42
C GLU A 146 4.76 -12.10 30.00
N LEU A 147 5.15 -13.10 29.21
CA LEU A 147 6.53 -13.25 28.69
C LEU A 147 6.79 -12.47 27.39
N ALA A 148 5.75 -12.15 26.61
CA ALA A 148 5.86 -11.54 25.27
C ALA A 148 6.42 -10.10 25.25
N GLY A 149 6.53 -9.45 26.41
CA GLY A 149 7.23 -8.18 26.60
C GLY A 149 6.35 -7.06 27.15
N ARG A 150 6.80 -5.80 27.00
CA ARG A 150 6.17 -4.61 27.63
C ARG A 150 4.76 -4.27 27.12
N ARG A 151 4.37 -4.74 25.93
CA ARG A 151 3.05 -4.51 25.32
C ARG A 151 2.59 -5.78 24.58
N PRO A 152 1.96 -6.74 25.26
CA PRO A 152 1.28 -7.83 24.58
C PRO A 152 0.08 -7.30 23.78
N LEU A 153 -0.33 -8.03 22.76
CA LEU A 153 -1.55 -7.73 22.01
C LEU A 153 -2.77 -7.85 22.92
N LYS A 154 -3.73 -6.93 22.73
CA LYS A 154 -5.02 -7.00 23.39
C LYS A 154 -5.83 -8.18 22.84
N ARG A 155 -6.85 -8.58 23.59
CA ARG A 155 -7.72 -9.69 23.19
C ARG A 155 -8.43 -9.42 21.86
N GLU A 156 -8.83 -8.17 21.65
CA GLU A 156 -9.51 -7.72 20.44
C GLU A 156 -8.57 -7.83 19.23
N GLU A 157 -7.35 -7.30 19.35
CA GLU A 157 -6.31 -7.34 18.31
C GLU A 157 -5.93 -8.78 17.93
N LEU A 158 -5.78 -9.68 18.92
CA LEU A 158 -5.49 -11.09 18.68
C LEU A 158 -6.68 -11.82 18.02
N THR A 159 -7.91 -11.45 18.39
CA THR A 159 -9.13 -12.01 17.78
C THR A 159 -9.22 -11.62 16.30
N GLU A 160 -8.97 -10.35 15.97
CA GLU A 160 -9.00 -9.84 14.60
C GLU A 160 -7.94 -10.52 13.73
N LEU A 161 -6.71 -10.66 14.22
CA LEU A 161 -5.61 -11.36 13.55
C LEU A 161 -5.98 -12.81 13.22
N LEU A 162 -6.42 -13.57 14.24
CA LEU A 162 -6.74 -14.99 14.07
C LEU A 162 -7.98 -15.19 13.17
N THR A 163 -8.97 -14.31 13.27
CA THR A 163 -10.16 -14.34 12.40
C THR A 163 -9.78 -14.07 10.94
N ALA A 164 -8.89 -13.10 10.68
CA ALA A 164 -8.41 -12.81 9.34
C ALA A 164 -7.64 -14.00 8.74
N LEU A 165 -6.73 -14.61 9.51
CA LEU A 165 -5.93 -15.76 9.07
C LEU A 165 -6.80 -16.99 8.80
N THR A 166 -7.72 -17.33 9.69
CA THR A 166 -8.63 -18.48 9.49
C THR A 166 -9.56 -18.26 8.30
N ALA A 167 -10.06 -17.04 8.09
CA ALA A 167 -10.90 -16.73 6.94
C ALA A 167 -10.16 -16.87 5.60
N SER A 168 -8.84 -16.70 5.58
CA SER A 168 -7.98 -16.90 4.41
C SER A 168 -7.45 -18.34 4.28
N GLY A 169 -7.97 -19.29 5.06
CA GLY A 169 -7.52 -20.70 4.98
C GLY A 169 -6.17 -20.98 5.65
N GLY A 170 -5.71 -20.06 6.50
CA GLY A 170 -4.47 -20.20 7.28
C GLY A 170 -3.30 -19.38 6.75
N THR A 171 -3.27 -18.99 5.47
CA THR A 171 -2.18 -18.17 4.91
C THR A 171 -2.74 -16.93 4.24
N ILE A 172 -2.10 -15.78 4.47
CA ILE A 172 -2.50 -14.48 3.91
C ILE A 172 -1.26 -13.65 3.56
N THR A 173 -1.34 -12.81 2.53
CA THR A 173 -0.28 -11.83 2.25
C THR A 173 -0.28 -10.72 3.31
N GLU A 174 0.88 -10.12 3.57
CA GLU A 174 1.00 -8.98 4.49
C GLU A 174 0.16 -7.78 4.03
N SER A 175 0.03 -7.60 2.73
CA SER A 175 -0.84 -6.61 2.10
C SER A 175 -2.30 -6.79 2.46
N ALA A 176 -2.82 -8.00 2.24
CA ALA A 176 -4.20 -8.33 2.52
C ALA A 176 -4.44 -8.30 4.03
N LEU A 177 -3.50 -8.77 4.85
CA LEU A 177 -3.60 -8.70 6.31
C LEU A 177 -3.61 -7.25 6.82
N ALA A 178 -2.76 -6.37 6.30
CA ALA A 178 -2.77 -4.93 6.63
C ALA A 178 -4.14 -4.29 6.32
N ARG A 179 -4.71 -4.58 5.15
CA ARG A 179 -6.06 -4.13 4.78
C ARG A 179 -7.14 -4.72 5.70
N GLU A 180 -7.00 -5.99 6.08
CA GLU A 180 -7.94 -6.66 6.98
C GLU A 180 -7.83 -6.13 8.42
N LEU A 181 -6.67 -5.67 8.86
CA LEU A 181 -6.53 -5.12 10.21
C LEU A 181 -6.70 -3.59 10.24
N ASP A 182 -7.00 -2.97 9.09
CA ASP A 182 -6.99 -1.52 8.91
C ASP A 182 -5.71 -0.88 9.47
N MET A 183 -4.58 -1.56 9.23
CA MET A 183 -3.29 -1.25 9.82
C MET A 183 -2.28 -0.88 8.73
N PRO A 184 -1.51 0.22 8.90
CA PRO A 184 -0.41 0.52 7.98
C PRO A 184 0.64 -0.59 7.95
N ARG A 185 1.10 -0.99 6.75
CA ARG A 185 2.04 -2.12 6.55
C ARG A 185 3.30 -2.02 7.42
N PHE A 186 3.86 -0.82 7.58
CA PHE A 186 5.08 -0.61 8.37
C PHE A 186 4.90 -0.93 9.88
N ARG A 187 3.66 -0.95 10.40
CA ARG A 187 3.37 -1.39 11.77
C ARG A 187 3.14 -2.90 11.87
N LEU A 188 2.80 -3.55 10.76
CA LEU A 188 2.38 -4.94 10.73
C LEU A 188 3.50 -5.89 11.16
N GLY A 189 4.76 -5.63 10.77
CA GLY A 189 5.90 -6.48 11.15
C GLY A 189 6.07 -6.60 12.68
N GLY A 190 6.05 -5.46 13.38
CA GLY A 190 6.12 -5.43 14.85
C GLY A 190 4.89 -6.07 15.50
N PHE A 191 3.70 -5.85 14.94
CA PHE A 191 2.46 -6.49 15.38
C PHE A 191 2.53 -8.02 15.29
N ILE A 192 2.98 -8.56 14.15
CA ILE A 192 3.18 -10.00 13.93
C ILE A 192 4.23 -10.55 14.90
N THR A 193 5.34 -9.83 15.11
CA THR A 193 6.38 -10.27 16.05
C THR A 193 5.85 -10.43 17.49
N VAL A 194 4.97 -9.53 17.94
CA VAL A 194 4.33 -9.67 19.26
C VAL A 194 3.36 -10.85 19.26
N ALA A 195 2.57 -11.05 18.20
CA ALA A 195 1.69 -12.22 18.07
C ALA A 195 2.47 -13.55 18.09
N GLN A 196 3.59 -13.63 17.38
CA GLN A 196 4.47 -14.80 17.36
C GLN A 196 4.97 -15.13 18.77
N ARG A 197 5.39 -14.14 19.56
CA ARG A 197 5.79 -14.37 20.96
C ARG A 197 4.67 -14.88 21.85
N MET A 198 3.42 -14.54 21.55
CA MET A 198 2.26 -15.00 22.31
C MET A 198 1.80 -16.40 21.89
N LEU A 199 1.99 -16.78 20.62
CA LEU A 199 1.44 -18.01 20.03
C LEU A 199 2.48 -19.12 19.84
N ASN A 200 3.75 -18.78 19.57
CA ASN A 200 4.81 -19.76 19.34
C ASN A 200 5.39 -20.23 20.67
N VAL A 201 4.75 -21.25 21.23
CA VAL A 201 5.16 -21.91 22.47
C VAL A 201 6.31 -22.87 22.19
N ASP A 202 7.32 -22.87 23.06
CA ASP A 202 8.50 -23.77 23.00
C ASP A 202 9.25 -23.78 21.66
N GLY A 203 9.18 -22.66 20.91
CA GLY A 203 9.86 -22.50 19.62
C GLY A 203 9.13 -23.11 18.43
N TYR A 204 7.93 -23.67 18.62
CA TYR A 204 7.12 -24.19 17.53
C TYR A 204 6.40 -23.05 16.79
N GLU A 205 6.52 -23.02 15.46
CA GLU A 205 5.96 -21.97 14.61
C GLU A 205 4.45 -22.17 14.39
N VAL A 206 3.66 -21.80 15.40
CA VAL A 206 2.20 -21.69 15.28
C VAL A 206 1.83 -20.56 14.31
N LEU A 207 2.52 -19.44 14.41
CA LEU A 207 2.43 -18.30 13.50
C LEU A 207 3.81 -18.06 12.88
N SER A 208 3.90 -18.13 11.55
CA SER A 208 5.12 -17.83 10.80
C SER A 208 4.90 -16.65 9.86
N ARG A 209 6.01 -15.99 9.53
CA ARG A 209 6.08 -14.86 8.59
C ARG A 209 7.21 -15.16 7.63
N ASP A 210 6.91 -15.16 6.34
CA ASP A 210 7.89 -15.30 5.27
C ASP A 210 8.11 -13.93 4.63
N GLU A 211 9.31 -13.40 4.82
CA GLU A 211 9.69 -12.08 4.28
C GLU A 211 9.92 -12.10 2.76
N GLU A 212 10.27 -13.25 2.18
CA GLU A 212 10.52 -13.38 0.74
C GLU A 212 9.20 -13.36 -0.04
N SER A 213 8.21 -14.13 0.43
CA SER A 213 6.87 -14.14 -0.17
C SER A 213 5.93 -13.07 0.40
N ALA A 214 6.35 -12.32 1.43
CA ALA A 214 5.53 -11.37 2.18
C ALA A 214 4.19 -11.99 2.64
N THR A 215 4.26 -13.21 3.20
CA THR A 215 3.09 -13.94 3.69
C THR A 215 3.17 -14.22 5.19
N VAL A 216 2.00 -14.38 5.81
CA VAL A 216 1.82 -14.80 7.20
C VAL A 216 0.99 -16.07 7.20
N ALA A 217 1.46 -17.09 7.90
CA ALA A 217 0.80 -18.39 7.96
C ALA A 217 0.51 -18.81 9.40
N LEU A 218 -0.70 -19.34 9.61
CA LEU A 218 -1.22 -19.88 10.86
C LEU A 218 -1.36 -21.40 10.71
N ASN A 219 -0.60 -22.14 11.53
CA ASN A 219 -0.79 -23.56 11.66
C ASN A 219 -1.87 -23.85 12.72
N GLU A 220 -3.14 -23.81 12.29
CA GLU A 220 -4.29 -24.01 13.20
C GLU A 220 -4.25 -25.37 13.91
N LYS A 221 -3.76 -26.43 13.24
CA LYS A 221 -3.65 -27.77 13.85
C LYS A 221 -2.66 -27.75 15.02
N LEU A 222 -1.48 -27.17 14.80
CA LEU A 222 -0.45 -27.05 15.82
C LEU A 222 -0.91 -26.15 16.96
N LEU A 223 -1.59 -25.04 16.65
CA LEU A 223 -2.21 -24.17 17.65
C LEU A 223 -3.16 -24.96 18.55
N LYS A 224 -4.09 -25.72 17.96
CA LYS A 224 -5.06 -26.52 18.74
C LYS A 224 -4.38 -27.53 19.65
N THR A 225 -3.33 -28.21 19.15
CA THR A 225 -2.54 -29.14 19.97
C THR A 225 -1.82 -28.45 21.12
N GLN A 226 -1.12 -27.34 20.86
CA GLN A 226 -0.31 -26.60 21.84
C GLN A 226 -1.16 -25.97 22.95
N PHE A 227 -2.35 -25.50 22.60
CA PHE A 227 -3.26 -24.84 23.54
C PHE A 227 -4.38 -25.75 24.06
N GLU A 228 -4.30 -27.06 23.78
CA GLU A 228 -5.27 -28.09 24.19
C GLU A 228 -6.72 -27.73 23.80
N LEU A 229 -6.90 -27.17 22.61
CA LEU A 229 -8.20 -26.79 22.07
C LEU A 229 -8.77 -27.98 21.30
N SER A 230 -9.80 -28.62 21.86
CA SER A 230 -10.54 -29.75 21.25
C SER A 230 -11.07 -29.45 19.84
#